data_AF-A0AAV8U812-F1
#
_entry.id   AF-A0AAV8U812-F1
#
_cell.length_a   1.000
_cell.length_b   1.000
_cell.length_c   1.000
_cell.angle_alpha   90.00
_cell.angle_beta   90.00
_cell.angle_gamma   90.00
#
_symmetry.space_group_name_H-M   'P 1'
#
loop_
_entity.id
_entity.type
_entity.pdbx_description
1 polymer ?
#
loop_
_entity_poly.entity_id
_entity_poly.type
_entity_poly.pdbx_seq_one_letter_code
_entity_poly.pdbx_strand_id
1 'polypeptide(L)'
;MPPKSLPNSPHHDPEEGYVQDLQEANGWLFKPRGLNIVWGNDDRYWCLAPEGEDGPAELKGVTWFEVTGSTKENLKRGKKYEISFLVSVNTGASRWNDLPIFIIATVGTGGSGRWKRINLPIQDGDNKFEIPEGKFLIDVPETECDDSKLHFGLYEVWNASWKVGLQIHEARVQEVKENYENDAL
;
A
#
# COMPACT_ATOMS: atom_id res chain seq x y z
N MET A 1 21.02 -0.43 -15.10
CA MET A 1 20.22 -1.66 -14.95
C MET A 1 19.92 -1.80 -13.47
N PRO A 2 18.65 -1.84 -13.05
CA PRO A 2 18.33 -2.20 -11.68
C PRO A 2 18.83 -3.63 -11.41
N PRO A 3 19.25 -3.95 -10.18
CA PRO A 3 19.61 -5.31 -9.84
C PRO A 3 18.39 -6.21 -10.09
N LYS A 4 18.56 -7.23 -10.93
CA LYS A 4 17.60 -8.32 -11.01
C LYS A 4 17.51 -8.96 -9.62
N SER A 5 16.29 -9.26 -9.20
CA SER A 5 15.98 -9.95 -7.95
C SER A 5 16.92 -11.14 -7.71
N LEU A 6 17.32 -11.34 -6.46
CA LEU A 6 18.14 -12.49 -6.08
C LEU A 6 17.35 -13.78 -6.40
N PRO A 7 17.95 -14.78 -7.06
CA PRO A 7 17.23 -15.91 -7.65
C PRO A 7 16.50 -16.86 -6.68
N ASN A 8 16.48 -16.55 -5.37
CA ASN A 8 15.79 -17.29 -4.32
C ASN A 8 15.12 -16.37 -3.28
N SER A 9 14.93 -15.08 -3.57
CA SER A 9 14.19 -14.21 -2.64
C SER A 9 12.71 -14.64 -2.61
N PRO A 10 12.12 -14.87 -1.42
CA PRO A 10 10.69 -15.08 -1.32
C PRO A 10 9.91 -13.79 -1.62
N HIS A 11 10.59 -12.63 -1.68
CA HIS A 11 9.95 -11.34 -1.92
C HIS A 11 9.76 -11.12 -3.41
N HIS A 12 8.61 -10.57 -3.78
CA HIS A 12 8.45 -9.89 -5.08
C HIS A 12 9.05 -8.48 -4.96
N ASP A 13 10.01 -8.17 -5.82
CA ASP A 13 10.62 -6.84 -5.90
C ASP A 13 9.76 -5.91 -6.78
N PRO A 14 9.62 -4.63 -6.43
CA PRO A 14 8.74 -3.71 -7.15
C PRO A 14 9.27 -3.41 -8.56
N GLU A 15 8.37 -3.44 -9.53
CA GLU A 15 8.67 -3.15 -10.94
C GLU A 15 8.31 -1.69 -11.27
N GLU A 16 9.30 -0.89 -11.68
CA GLU A 16 9.15 0.57 -11.88
C GLU A 16 8.05 0.96 -12.89
N GLY A 17 7.79 0.10 -13.87
CA GLY A 17 6.75 0.28 -14.90
C GLY A 17 5.31 0.18 -14.37
N TYR A 18 5.14 -0.33 -13.14
CA TYR A 18 3.85 -0.51 -12.48
C TYR A 18 3.56 0.57 -11.42
N VAL A 19 4.36 1.64 -11.43
CA VAL A 19 4.14 2.83 -10.59
C VAL A 19 3.92 4.02 -11.52
N GLN A 20 2.73 4.61 -11.46
CA GLN A 20 2.27 5.66 -12.38
C GLN A 20 2.17 7.00 -11.65
N ASP A 21 2.56 8.09 -12.31
CA ASP A 21 2.40 9.44 -11.76
C ASP A 21 0.95 9.90 -11.91
N LEU A 22 0.36 10.37 -10.81
CA LEU A 22 -0.97 10.99 -10.77
C LEU A 22 -0.80 12.51 -10.88
N GLN A 23 -0.61 13.01 -12.11
CA GLN A 23 -0.26 14.42 -12.35
C GLN A 23 -1.23 15.42 -11.69
N GLU A 24 -2.54 15.20 -11.81
CA GLU A 24 -3.55 16.12 -11.24
C GLU A 24 -3.60 16.13 -9.71
N ALA A 25 -3.10 15.08 -9.07
CA ALA A 25 -3.08 14.87 -7.63
C ALA A 25 -1.68 15.00 -7.02
N ASN A 26 -0.67 15.37 -7.84
CA ASN A 26 0.75 15.37 -7.45
C ASN A 26 1.14 14.12 -6.65
N GLY A 27 0.81 12.94 -7.18
CA GLY A 27 0.90 11.69 -6.44
C GLY A 27 1.36 10.51 -7.29
N TRP A 28 1.24 9.32 -6.72
CA TRP A 28 1.58 8.05 -7.37
C TRP A 28 0.48 7.01 -7.17
N LEU A 29 0.27 6.22 -8.21
CA LEU A 29 -0.54 5.00 -8.18
C LEU A 29 0.40 3.80 -8.34
N PHE A 30 0.31 2.86 -7.40
CA PHE A 30 1.09 1.63 -7.38
C PHE A 30 0.16 0.49 -7.74
N LYS A 31 0.38 -0.12 -8.91
CA LYS A 31 -0.23 -1.41 -9.25
C LYS A 31 0.47 -2.53 -8.45
N PRO A 32 -0.12 -3.73 -8.33
CA PRO A 32 0.41 -4.74 -7.41
C PRO A 32 1.86 -5.14 -7.68
N ARG A 33 2.25 -5.22 -8.96
CA ARG A 33 3.65 -5.46 -9.38
C ARG A 33 4.62 -4.33 -9.04
N GLY A 34 4.11 -3.12 -8.81
CA GLY A 34 4.89 -1.95 -8.37
C GLY A 34 5.08 -1.87 -6.86
N LEU A 35 4.56 -2.84 -6.09
CA LEU A 35 4.75 -2.97 -4.65
C LEU A 35 5.76 -4.07 -4.36
N ASN A 36 6.50 -3.96 -3.26
CA ASN A 36 7.25 -5.07 -2.70
C ASN A 36 6.29 -5.95 -1.89
N ILE A 37 6.28 -7.26 -2.14
CA ILE A 37 5.39 -8.20 -1.44
C ILE A 37 6.22 -9.32 -0.83
N VAL A 38 6.23 -9.42 0.49
CA VAL A 38 6.87 -10.56 1.17
C VAL A 38 6.08 -11.83 0.88
N TRP A 39 6.78 -12.90 0.50
CA TRP A 39 6.23 -14.14 -0.08
C TRP A 39 5.64 -13.97 -1.50
N GLY A 40 5.77 -12.80 -2.12
CA GLY A 40 5.15 -12.46 -3.40
C GLY A 40 5.68 -13.24 -4.61
N ASN A 41 6.91 -13.75 -4.53
CA ASN A 41 7.53 -14.54 -5.61
C ASN A 41 7.22 -16.05 -5.48
N ASP A 42 6.35 -16.43 -4.56
CA ASP A 42 5.96 -17.80 -4.27
C ASP A 42 4.45 -17.97 -4.47
N ASP A 43 4.08 -18.65 -5.55
CA ASP A 43 2.69 -18.81 -6.01
C ASP A 43 1.80 -19.61 -5.03
N ARG A 44 2.43 -20.30 -4.07
CA ARG A 44 1.74 -20.96 -2.96
C ARG A 44 1.15 -19.96 -1.97
N TYR A 45 1.71 -18.76 -1.88
CA TYR A 45 1.36 -17.74 -0.90
C TYR A 45 0.67 -16.52 -1.55
N TRP A 46 1.14 -16.08 -2.71
CA TRP A 46 0.58 -14.95 -3.45
C TRP A 46 0.47 -15.25 -4.93
N CYS A 47 -0.63 -14.84 -5.57
CA CYS A 47 -0.78 -14.90 -7.01
C CYS A 47 -0.88 -13.47 -7.56
N LEU A 48 0.15 -13.06 -8.31
CA LEU A 48 0.15 -11.80 -9.06
C LEU A 48 -0.36 -12.05 -10.48
N ALA A 49 -1.03 -11.05 -11.05
CA ALA A 49 -1.38 -11.08 -12.46
C ALA A 49 -0.13 -11.25 -13.35
N PRO A 50 -0.26 -11.95 -14.49
CA PRO A 50 0.79 -12.02 -15.50
C PRO A 50 1.28 -10.64 -15.92
N GLU A 51 2.53 -10.56 -16.37
CA GLU A 51 3.09 -9.31 -16.88
C GLU A 51 2.25 -8.78 -18.05
N GLY A 52 1.89 -7.49 -18.00
CA GLY A 52 1.05 -6.84 -19.00
C GLY A 52 -0.45 -6.95 -18.74
N GLU A 53 -0.89 -7.72 -17.74
CA GLU A 53 -2.28 -7.79 -17.32
C GLU A 53 -2.55 -6.90 -16.10
N ASP A 54 -3.69 -6.20 -16.10
CA ASP A 54 -4.17 -5.45 -14.93
C ASP A 54 -5.01 -6.39 -14.06
N GLY A 55 -4.42 -6.88 -12.97
CA GLY A 55 -5.10 -7.75 -12.01
C GLY A 55 -4.51 -7.61 -10.60
N PRO A 56 -5.23 -8.09 -9.57
CA PRO A 56 -4.81 -7.94 -8.18
C PRO A 56 -3.61 -8.83 -7.84
N ALA A 57 -2.94 -8.52 -6.73
CA ALA A 57 -2.19 -9.53 -5.98
C ALA A 57 -3.17 -10.24 -5.02
N GLU A 58 -3.41 -11.53 -5.24
CA GLU A 58 -4.28 -12.36 -4.41
C GLU A 58 -3.46 -13.14 -3.36
N LEU A 59 -3.82 -13.00 -2.09
CA LEU A 59 -3.28 -13.79 -1.02
C LEU A 59 -3.88 -15.21 -1.03
N LYS A 60 -3.09 -16.21 -1.42
CA LYS A 60 -3.47 -17.63 -1.38
C LYS A 60 -3.44 -18.19 0.04
N GLY A 61 -2.46 -17.77 0.85
CA GLY A 61 -2.50 -18.01 2.28
C GLY A 61 -1.20 -17.78 3.03
N VAL A 62 -1.23 -17.05 4.15
CA VAL A 62 -0.05 -16.83 5.01
C VAL A 62 -0.45 -16.62 6.47
N THR A 63 0.51 -16.76 7.40
CA THR A 63 0.34 -16.38 8.81
C THR A 63 0.74 -14.94 9.11
N TRP A 64 1.44 -14.27 8.20
CA TRP A 64 1.79 -12.85 8.25
C TRP A 64 2.16 -12.35 6.85
N PHE A 65 2.05 -11.05 6.60
CA PHE A 65 2.49 -10.44 5.35
C PHE A 65 2.90 -8.98 5.53
N GLU A 66 3.70 -8.53 4.57
CA GLU A 66 4.02 -7.12 4.37
C GLU A 66 3.90 -6.81 2.88
N VAL A 67 3.11 -5.79 2.55
CA VAL A 67 3.03 -5.23 1.19
C VAL A 67 3.44 -3.77 1.27
N THR A 68 4.61 -3.44 0.71
CA THR A 68 5.26 -2.15 0.92
C THR A 68 5.53 -1.42 -0.39
N GLY A 69 5.66 -0.12 -0.31
CA GLY A 69 5.97 0.75 -1.44
C GLY A 69 6.79 1.96 -1.00
N SER A 70 7.40 2.62 -1.98
CA SER A 70 8.10 3.87 -1.75
C SER A 70 7.90 4.82 -2.93
N THR A 71 7.80 6.12 -2.66
CA THR A 71 7.67 7.12 -3.71
C THR A 71 8.95 7.17 -4.55
N LYS A 72 8.78 7.33 -5.87
CA LYS A 72 9.91 7.46 -6.81
C LYS A 72 10.80 8.65 -6.44
N GLU A 73 10.14 9.74 -6.06
CA GLU A 73 10.76 11.02 -5.74
C GLU A 73 10.44 11.44 -4.31
N ASN A 74 11.16 12.48 -3.86
CA ASN A 74 10.89 13.14 -2.60
C ASN A 74 9.52 13.81 -2.62
N LEU A 75 8.76 13.66 -1.53
CA LEU A 75 7.55 14.42 -1.34
C LEU A 75 7.85 15.93 -1.23
N LYS A 76 6.88 16.77 -1.62
CA LYS A 76 6.99 18.22 -1.43
C LYS A 76 6.94 18.55 0.07
N ARG A 77 7.91 19.32 0.53
CA ARG A 77 8.00 19.81 1.92
C ARG A 77 6.81 20.71 2.26
N GLY A 78 6.38 20.68 3.51
CA GLY A 78 5.25 21.47 4.02
C GLY A 78 3.88 21.04 3.46
N LYS A 79 3.81 19.93 2.74
CA LYS A 79 2.56 19.38 2.19
C LYS A 79 2.08 18.18 2.98
N LYS A 80 0.81 17.84 2.78
CA LYS A 80 0.18 16.63 3.31
C LYS A 80 -0.12 15.67 2.20
N TYR A 81 0.13 14.40 2.44
CA TYR A 81 -0.17 13.33 1.52
C TYR A 81 -1.12 12.34 2.16
N GLU A 82 -2.09 11.86 1.39
CA GLU A 82 -2.99 10.79 1.77
C GLU A 82 -2.50 9.46 1.20
N ILE A 83 -2.57 8.40 2.01
CA ILE A 83 -2.28 7.04 1.58
C ILE A 83 -3.56 6.21 1.64
N SER A 84 -3.85 5.48 0.56
CA SER A 84 -4.94 4.52 0.49
C SER A 84 -4.55 3.27 -0.29
N PHE A 85 -5.25 2.17 -0.02
CA PHE A 85 -5.19 0.92 -0.77
C PHE A 85 -6.59 0.58 -1.26
N LEU A 86 -6.73 0.22 -2.54
CA LEU A 86 -7.94 -0.38 -3.07
C LEU A 86 -7.82 -1.89 -2.95
N VAL A 87 -8.72 -2.51 -2.19
CA VAL A 87 -8.69 -3.95 -1.88
C VAL A 87 -10.05 -4.59 -2.13
N SER A 88 -10.08 -5.91 -2.24
CA SER A 88 -11.30 -6.71 -2.10
C SER A 88 -10.99 -7.94 -1.25
N VAL A 89 -12.03 -8.58 -0.72
CA VAL A 89 -11.94 -9.81 0.05
C VAL A 89 -12.79 -10.84 -0.66
N ASN A 90 -12.17 -11.92 -1.13
CA ASN A 90 -12.89 -12.89 -1.94
C ASN A 90 -13.92 -13.69 -1.13
N THR A 91 -14.91 -14.30 -1.77
CA THR A 91 -15.95 -15.11 -1.09
C THR A 91 -15.40 -16.32 -0.31
N GLY A 92 -14.20 -16.79 -0.64
CA GLY A 92 -13.50 -17.88 0.05
C GLY A 92 -12.58 -17.41 1.18
N ALA A 93 -12.56 -16.11 1.47
CA ALA A 93 -11.65 -15.53 2.45
C ALA A 93 -11.99 -15.98 3.86
N SER A 94 -10.97 -16.12 4.69
CA SER A 94 -11.17 -16.53 6.07
C SER A 94 -10.23 -15.80 7.01
N ARG A 95 -10.66 -15.75 8.28
CA ARG A 95 -9.94 -15.17 9.41
C ARG A 95 -9.76 -13.66 9.40
N TRP A 96 -10.33 -12.91 8.46
CA TRP A 96 -10.25 -11.43 8.51
C TRP A 96 -11.14 -10.78 9.56
N ASN A 97 -12.14 -11.50 10.08
CA ASN A 97 -12.99 -11.02 11.16
C ASN A 97 -12.14 -10.75 12.41
N ASP A 98 -12.23 -9.53 12.94
CA ASP A 98 -11.52 -9.06 14.14
C ASP A 98 -9.98 -9.10 14.06
N LEU A 99 -9.40 -9.30 12.87
CA LEU A 99 -7.96 -9.20 12.66
C LEU A 99 -7.59 -7.80 12.19
N PRO A 100 -6.89 -7.01 13.03
CA PRO A 100 -6.42 -5.72 12.59
C PRO A 100 -5.26 -5.88 11.62
N ILE A 101 -5.36 -5.20 10.48
CA ILE A 101 -4.23 -4.89 9.61
C ILE A 101 -3.83 -3.44 9.85
N PHE A 102 -2.59 -3.10 9.53
CA PHE A 102 -2.03 -1.80 9.82
C PHE A 102 -1.46 -1.20 8.55
N ILE A 103 -1.83 0.04 8.24
CA ILE A 103 -1.04 0.84 7.31
C ILE A 103 0.01 1.57 8.13
N ILE A 104 1.28 1.46 7.75
CA ILE A 104 2.39 2.17 8.36
C ILE A 104 3.06 3.02 7.29
N ALA A 105 3.49 4.21 7.66
CA ALA A 105 4.09 5.17 6.76
C ALA A 105 5.16 6.02 7.45
N THR A 106 6.29 6.21 6.81
CA THR A 106 7.45 6.95 7.32
C THR A 106 8.01 7.84 6.21
N VAL A 107 8.33 9.09 6.54
CA VAL A 107 9.01 10.02 5.64
C VAL A 107 10.50 10.05 5.96
N GLY A 108 11.32 9.73 4.96
CA GLY A 108 12.78 9.63 5.07
C GLY A 108 13.27 8.54 6.01
N THR A 109 14.58 8.51 6.24
CA THR A 109 15.25 7.49 7.08
C THR A 109 15.21 7.75 8.59
N GLY A 110 14.79 8.96 9.01
CA GLY A 110 14.75 9.38 10.41
C GLY A 110 13.38 9.82 10.94
N GLY A 111 12.33 9.73 10.12
CA GLY A 111 10.98 10.14 10.52
C GLY A 111 10.32 9.19 11.52
N SER A 112 9.50 9.73 12.42
CA SER A 112 8.62 8.92 13.27
C SER A 112 7.52 8.30 12.41
N GLY A 113 7.49 6.97 12.32
CA GLY A 113 6.46 6.24 11.59
C GLY A 113 5.06 6.56 12.12
N ARG A 114 4.14 6.88 11.21
CA ARG A 114 2.71 6.97 11.47
C ARG A 114 2.06 5.65 11.12
N TRP A 115 1.01 5.29 11.84
CA TRP A 115 0.26 4.08 11.57
C TRP A 115 -1.24 4.31 11.72
N LYS A 116 -2.03 3.49 11.03
CA LYS A 116 -3.48 3.42 11.18
C LYS A 116 -3.90 1.95 11.23
N ARG A 117 -4.64 1.60 12.28
CA ARG A 117 -5.27 0.29 12.45
C ARG A 117 -6.53 0.21 11.60
N ILE A 118 -6.74 -0.92 10.93
CA ILE A 118 -7.82 -1.17 10.00
C ILE A 118 -8.39 -2.53 10.32
N ASN A 119 -9.72 -2.62 10.39
CA ASN A 119 -10.40 -3.90 10.32
C ASN A 119 -11.02 -3.99 8.94
N LEU A 120 -10.83 -5.11 8.24
CA LEU A 120 -11.48 -5.29 6.95
C LEU A 120 -13.00 -5.42 7.17
N PRO A 121 -13.82 -4.71 6.38
CA PRO A 121 -15.26 -4.86 6.46
C PRO A 121 -15.65 -6.30 6.10
N ILE A 122 -16.66 -6.82 6.78
CA ILE A 122 -17.31 -8.06 6.37
C ILE A 122 -18.11 -7.72 5.11
N GLN A 123 -17.69 -8.24 3.97
CA GLN A 123 -18.38 -8.01 2.69
C GLN A 123 -18.87 -9.32 2.10
N ASP A 124 -20.05 -9.27 1.51
CA ASP A 124 -20.56 -10.32 0.65
C ASP A 124 -20.04 -10.07 -0.79
N GLY A 125 -19.08 -10.88 -1.22
CA GLY A 125 -18.57 -10.87 -2.60
C GLY A 125 -17.29 -10.05 -2.83
N ASP A 126 -16.82 -10.05 -4.08
CA ASP A 126 -15.51 -9.53 -4.49
C ASP A 126 -15.51 -8.00 -4.77
N ASN A 127 -16.35 -7.24 -4.06
CA ASN A 127 -16.44 -5.80 -4.26
C ASN A 127 -15.16 -5.10 -3.81
N LYS A 128 -14.72 -4.12 -4.61
CA LYS A 128 -13.54 -3.32 -4.27
C LYS A 128 -13.93 -2.18 -3.33
N PHE A 129 -13.09 -1.92 -2.33
CA PHE A 129 -13.24 -0.84 -1.38
C PHE A 129 -11.89 -0.26 -0.99
N GLU A 130 -11.88 0.99 -0.55
CA GLU A 130 -10.67 1.66 -0.13
C GLU A 130 -10.44 1.49 1.37
N ILE A 131 -9.18 1.23 1.73
CA ILE A 131 -8.71 1.25 3.10
C ILE A 131 -7.57 2.27 3.23
N PRO A 132 -7.44 2.95 4.36
CA PRO A 132 -8.32 2.87 5.53
C PRO A 132 -9.65 3.60 5.29
N GLU A 133 -10.68 3.30 6.10
CA GLU A 133 -11.87 4.15 6.13
C GLU A 133 -11.51 5.56 6.61
N GLY A 134 -11.85 6.56 5.79
CA GLY A 134 -11.44 7.95 5.98
C GLY A 134 -9.93 8.17 5.80
N LYS A 135 -9.50 9.43 5.87
CA LYS A 135 -8.14 9.80 5.45
C LYS A 135 -7.05 9.24 6.35
N PHE A 136 -5.93 8.83 5.75
CA PHE A 136 -4.66 8.59 6.46
C PHE A 136 -3.61 9.56 5.92
N LEU A 137 -3.47 10.67 6.65
CA LEU A 137 -2.64 11.79 6.24
C LEU A 137 -1.24 11.67 6.81
N ILE A 138 -0.25 12.03 6.00
CA ILE A 138 1.16 12.11 6.35
C ILE A 138 1.61 13.55 6.10
N ASP A 139 2.11 14.20 7.14
CA ASP A 139 2.66 15.55 7.07
C ASP A 139 4.15 15.46 6.70
N VAL A 140 4.57 16.22 5.68
CA VAL A 140 5.97 16.30 5.27
C VAL A 140 6.60 17.52 5.93
N PRO A 141 7.64 17.37 6.77
CA PRO A 141 8.29 18.49 7.46
C PRO A 141 8.75 19.58 6.48
N GLU A 142 8.67 20.85 6.89
CA GLU A 142 9.18 21.99 6.12
C GLU A 142 10.71 22.10 6.15
N THR A 143 11.32 21.63 7.24
CA THR A 143 12.76 21.70 7.48
C THR A 143 13.55 20.88 6.47
N GLU A 144 14.81 21.27 6.22
CA GLU A 144 15.70 20.51 5.34
C GLU A 144 15.96 19.10 5.89
N CYS A 145 15.29 18.11 5.29
CA CYS A 145 15.69 16.71 5.34
C CYS A 145 16.19 16.34 3.94
N ASP A 146 17.37 15.73 3.87
CA ASP A 146 17.99 15.30 2.60
C ASP A 146 17.15 14.21 1.90
N ASP A 147 16.32 13.50 2.66
CA ASP A 147 15.43 12.45 2.19
C ASP A 147 14.00 12.71 2.67
N SER A 148 13.09 12.93 1.72
CA SER A 148 11.65 13.09 1.97
C SER A 148 10.85 12.05 1.19
N LYS A 149 11.48 10.92 0.81
CA LYS A 149 10.75 9.79 0.25
C LYS A 149 9.79 9.24 1.29
N LEU A 150 8.61 8.89 0.83
CA LEU A 150 7.66 8.17 1.66
C LEU A 150 7.91 6.68 1.49
N HIS A 151 8.03 5.99 2.61
CA HIS A 151 7.95 4.54 2.71
C HIS A 151 6.63 4.20 3.36
N PHE A 152 5.87 3.31 2.76
CA PHE A 152 4.56 2.91 3.30
C PHE A 152 4.34 1.42 3.10
N GLY A 153 3.37 0.87 3.82
CA GLY A 153 2.95 -0.49 3.59
C GLY A 153 1.71 -0.89 4.37
N LEU A 154 1.16 -2.03 3.96
CA LEU A 154 0.09 -2.75 4.62
C LEU A 154 0.66 -3.98 5.31
N TYR A 155 0.37 -4.11 6.60
CA TYR A 155 1.00 -5.07 7.50
C TYR A 155 -0.06 -5.88 8.23
N GLU A 156 0.16 -7.19 8.25
CA GLU A 156 -0.35 -8.06 9.30
C GLU A 156 0.80 -8.95 9.73
N VAL A 157 1.39 -8.67 10.89
CA VAL A 157 2.58 -9.38 11.40
C VAL A 157 2.45 -9.87 12.84
N TRP A 158 1.32 -9.63 13.47
CA TRP A 158 1.14 -9.87 14.91
C TRP A 158 0.29 -11.10 15.19
N ASN A 159 -0.67 -11.40 14.31
CA ASN A 159 -1.57 -12.51 14.47
C ASN A 159 -1.13 -13.66 13.58
N ALA A 160 -0.47 -14.65 14.17
CA ALA A 160 0.02 -15.86 13.50
C ALA A 160 -1.09 -16.78 12.94
N SER A 161 -2.34 -16.33 12.89
CA SER A 161 -3.43 -17.06 12.24
C SER A 161 -3.25 -17.07 10.72
N TRP A 162 -3.57 -18.21 10.12
CA TRP A 162 -3.61 -18.38 8.68
C TRP A 162 -4.73 -17.54 8.05
N LYS A 163 -4.46 -16.79 6.98
CA LYS A 163 -5.40 -15.89 6.32
C LYS A 163 -5.32 -16.09 4.82
N VAL A 164 -6.45 -16.02 4.14
CA VAL A 164 -6.54 -16.22 2.69
C VAL A 164 -7.53 -15.23 2.10
N GLY A 165 -7.41 -14.92 0.81
CA GLY A 165 -8.44 -14.28 0.02
C GLY A 165 -8.45 -12.75 0.01
N LEU A 166 -7.48 -12.08 0.65
CA LEU A 166 -7.27 -10.65 0.44
C LEU A 166 -6.72 -10.41 -0.97
N GLN A 167 -7.28 -9.44 -1.67
CA GLN A 167 -6.83 -9.00 -2.98
C GLN A 167 -6.44 -7.52 -2.92
N ILE A 168 -5.22 -7.22 -3.34
CA ILE A 168 -4.71 -5.84 -3.43
C ILE A 168 -4.76 -5.43 -4.89
N HIS A 169 -5.54 -4.40 -5.21
CA HIS A 169 -5.69 -3.90 -6.58
C HIS A 169 -4.72 -2.76 -6.87
N GLU A 170 -4.51 -1.88 -5.89
CA GLU A 170 -3.57 -0.76 -6.00
C GLU A 170 -3.36 -0.08 -4.64
N ALA A 171 -2.28 0.70 -4.55
CA ALA A 171 -2.08 1.70 -3.52
C ALA A 171 -1.93 3.09 -4.15
N ARG A 172 -2.31 4.13 -3.42
CA ARG A 172 -2.17 5.52 -3.87
C ARG A 172 -1.52 6.36 -2.79
N VAL A 173 -0.71 7.31 -3.25
CA VAL A 173 -0.13 8.39 -2.44
C VAL A 173 -0.47 9.68 -3.15
N GLN A 174 -1.24 10.60 -2.54
CA GLN A 174 -1.75 11.79 -3.22
C GLN A 174 -1.60 13.04 -2.37
N GLU A 175 -1.18 14.16 -2.97
CA GLU A 175 -1.13 15.45 -2.28
C GLU A 175 -2.56 15.90 -1.95
N VAL A 176 -2.82 16.23 -0.69
CA VAL A 176 -4.10 16.81 -0.27
C VAL A 176 -4.14 18.26 -0.74
N LYS A 177 -5.06 18.57 -1.64
CA LYS A 177 -5.35 19.96 -2.00
C LYS A 177 -5.98 20.64 -0.77
N GLU A 178 -5.35 21.69 -0.28
CA GLU A 178 -6.00 22.61 0.65
C GLU A 178 -7.12 23.31 -0.13
N ASN A 179 -8.35 22.83 0.03
CA ASN A 179 -9.50 23.61 -0.41
C ASN A 179 -9.59 24.80 0.54
N TYR A 180 -9.55 26.01 0.00
CA TYR A 180 -9.94 27.22 0.71
C TYR A 180 -11.35 27.01 1.29
N GLU A 181 -11.46 26.79 2.58
CA GLU A 181 -12.69 27.07 3.33
C GLU A 181 -12.87 28.59 3.30
N ASN A 182 -13.44 29.09 2.21
CA ASN A 182 -14.04 30.41 2.10
C ASN A 182 -15.37 30.24 1.38
N ASP A 183 -16.31 29.57 2.04
CA ASP A 183 -17.74 29.69 1.76
C ASP A 183 -18.50 29.54 3.09
N ALA A 184 -18.35 30.58 3.92
CA ALA A 184 -19.26 30.90 5.01
C ALA A 184 -19.18 32.41 5.29
N LEU A 185 -19.82 33.19 4.41
CA LEU A 185 -20.35 34.51 4.74
C LEU A 185 -21.88 34.43 4.70
#